data_AF-A0A011PUX5-F1
#
_entry.id   AF-A0A011PUX5-F1
#
_cell.length_a   1.000
_cell.length_b   1.000
_cell.length_c   1.000
_cell.angle_alpha   90.00
_cell.angle_beta   90.00
_cell.angle_gamma   90.00
#
_symmetry.space_group_name_H-M   'P 1'
#
loop_
_entity.id
_entity.type
_entity.pdbx_description
1 polymer ?
#
loop_
_entity_poly.entity_id
_entity_poly.type
_entity_poly.pdbx_seq_one_letter_code
_entity_poly.pdbx_strand_id
1 'polypeptide(L)' 'MLNDEIVDEVRSIRDTHAASFGYDLRAIYEDLKKSEAARIAAGHPFVAPPTSPPVPDSSLQRNRFARR' A
#
# COMPACT_ATOMS: atom_id res chain seq x y z
N MET A 1 -2.71 22.07 11.25
CA MET A 1 -2.05 20.75 11.34
C MET A 1 -3.09 19.79 11.86
N LEU A 2 -3.55 18.84 11.03
CA LEU A 2 -4.44 17.77 11.48
C LEU A 2 -3.53 16.63 11.92
N ASN A 3 -3.36 16.44 13.22
CA ASN A 3 -2.77 15.22 13.76
C ASN A 3 -3.90 14.20 13.75
N ASP A 4 -3.94 13.38 12.71
CA ASP A 4 -4.87 12.26 12.60
C ASP A 4 -4.20 11.06 13.26
N GLU A 5 -4.72 10.65 14.41
CA GLU A 5 -4.16 9.57 15.22
C GLU A 5 -4.01 8.27 14.43
N ILE A 6 -4.93 7.99 13.49
CA ILE A 6 -4.85 6.82 12.62
C ILE A 6 -3.65 6.92 11.69
N VAL A 7 -3.39 8.12 11.15
CA VAL A 7 -2.25 8.34 10.25
C VAL A 7 -0.93 8.19 10.99
N ASP A 8 -0.86 8.65 12.24
CA ASP A 8 0.36 8.56 13.05
C ASP A 8 0.65 7.11 13.47
N GLU A 9 -0.37 6.32 13.81
CA GLU A 9 -0.22 4.88 14.06
C GLU A 9 0.30 4.15 12.81
N VAL A 10 -0.32 4.38 11.65
CA VAL A 10 0.11 3.77 10.38
C VAL A 10 1.57 4.13 10.06
N ARG A 11 1.98 5.37 10.31
CA ARG A 11 3.38 5.80 10.14
C ARG A 11 4.31 5.09 11.11
N SER A 12 3.94 4.96 12.38
CA SER A 12 4.73 4.26 13.39
C SER A 12 4.94 2.78 13.04
N ILE A 13 3.89 2.10 12.57
CA ILE A 13 3.98 0.70 12.13
C ILE A 13 4.90 0.58 10.92
N ARG A 14 4.74 1.46 9.93
CA ARG A 14 5.58 1.46 8.73
C ARG A 14 7.05 1.71 9.07
N ASP A 15 7.35 2.66 9.93
CA ASP A 15 8.72 2.99 10.32
C ASP A 15 9.35 1.85 11.14
N THR A 16 8.59 1.23 12.04
CA THR A 16 9.04 0.04 12.78
C THR A 16 9.38 -1.12 11.84
N HIS A 17 8.52 -1.36 10.84
CA HIS A 17 8.77 -2.36 9.81
C HIS A 17 10.01 -1.99 8.98
N ALA A 18 10.15 -0.75 8.52
CA ALA A 18 11.33 -0.34 7.75
C ALA A 18 12.63 -0.48 8.58
N ALA A 19 12.58 -0.14 9.86
CA ALA A 19 13.70 -0.28 10.78
C ALA A 19 14.16 -1.73 10.95
N SER A 20 13.25 -2.72 10.94
CA SER A 20 13.64 -4.15 11.02
C SER A 20 14.43 -4.62 9.80
N PHE A 21 14.32 -3.92 8.67
CA PHE A 21 15.11 -4.16 7.46
C PHE A 21 16.29 -3.19 7.30
N GLY A 22 16.61 -2.39 8.33
CA GLY A 22 17.66 -1.36 8.24
C GLY A 22 17.38 -0.32 7.16
N TYR A 23 16.10 -0.07 6.84
CA TYR A 23 15.64 0.81 5.76
C TYR A 23 16.12 0.41 4.36
N ASP A 24 16.57 -0.83 4.16
CA ASP A 24 16.88 -1.34 2.83
C ASP A 24 15.59 -1.63 2.05
N LEU A 25 15.32 -0.77 1.07
CA LEU A 25 14.15 -0.88 0.19
C LEU A 25 14.12 -2.21 -0.58
N ARG A 26 15.28 -2.76 -0.95
CA ARG A 26 15.33 -4.04 -1.66
C ARG A 26 14.93 -5.19 -0.73
N ALA A 27 15.46 -5.21 0.49
CA ALA A 27 15.12 -6.23 1.48
C ALA A 27 13.62 -6.23 1.82
N ILE A 28 13.02 -5.05 1.98
CA ILE A 28 11.57 -4.88 2.19
C ILE A 28 10.78 -5.42 0.99
N TYR A 29 11.20 -5.08 -0.23
CA TYR A 29 10.53 -5.54 -1.44
C TYR A 29 10.55 -7.08 -1.59
N GLU A 30 11.71 -7.70 -1.34
CA GLU A 30 11.86 -9.15 -1.39
C GLU A 30 10.98 -9.86 -0.36
N ASP A 31 10.87 -9.31 0.85
CA ASP A 31 9.97 -9.86 1.89
C ASP A 31 8.50 -9.77 1.48
N LEU A 32 8.07 -8.62 0.95
CA LEU A 32 6.73 -8.45 0.40
C LEU A 32 6.43 -9.47 -0.70
N LYS A 33 7.37 -9.70 -1.62
CA LYS A 33 7.22 -10.70 -2.69
C LYS A 33 7.13 -12.13 -2.17
N LYS A 34 7.86 -12.49 -1.13
CA LYS A 34 7.72 -13.80 -0.47
C LYS A 34 6.34 -13.96 0.17
N SER A 35 5.85 -12.94 0.87
CA SER A 35 4.52 -12.97 1.48
C SER A 35 3.39 -13.05 0.44
N GLU A 36 3.54 -12.36 -0.69
CA GLU A 36 2.64 -12.41 -1.84
C GLU A 36 2.57 -13.84 -2.41
N ALA A 37 3.73 -14.46 -2.69
CA ALA A 37 3.80 -15.82 -3.20
C ALA A 37 3.18 -16.85 -2.23
N ALA A 38 3.43 -16.71 -0.93
CA ALA A 38 2.84 -17.57 0.09
C ALA A 38 1.31 -17.44 0.14
N ARG A 39 0.78 -16.22 0.02
CA ARG A 39 -0.68 -15.97 -0.02
C ARG A 39 -1.33 -16.54 -1.28
N ILE A 40 -0.68 -16.40 -2.44
CA ILE A 40 -1.14 -17.01 -3.68
C ILE A 40 -1.17 -18.53 -3.54
N ALA A 41 -0.11 -19.13 -2.97
CA ALA A 41 -0.05 -20.57 -2.72
C ALA A 41 -1.13 -21.05 -1.74
N ALA A 42 -1.50 -20.23 -0.75
CA ALA A 42 -2.60 -20.48 0.16
C ALA A 42 -4.00 -20.29 -0.46
N GLY A 43 -4.08 -19.89 -1.74
CA GLY A 43 -5.34 -19.73 -2.47
C GLY A 43 -6.04 -18.38 -2.25
N HIS A 44 -5.35 -17.38 -1.69
CA HIS A 44 -5.92 -16.03 -1.60
C HIS A 44 -6.03 -15.39 -3.00
N PRO A 45 -7.11 -14.65 -3.29
CA PRO A 45 -7.27 -13.98 -4.58
C PRO A 45 -6.22 -12.89 -4.75
N PHE A 46 -5.43 -13.01 -5.82
CA PHE A 46 -4.52 -11.96 -6.26
C PHE A 46 -5.25 -11.05 -7.25
N VAL A 47 -5.36 -9.76 -6.90
CA VAL A 47 -6.00 -8.76 -7.76
C VAL A 47 -4.91 -8.04 -8.54
N ALA A 48 -4.87 -8.27 -9.85
CA ALA A 48 -3.95 -7.56 -10.73
C ALA A 48 -4.32 -6.06 -10.79
N PRO A 49 -3.32 -5.17 -10.87
CA PRO A 49 -3.59 -3.75 -11.10
C PRO A 49 -4.33 -3.57 -12.43
N PRO A 50 -5.25 -2.59 -12.52
CA PRO A 50 -5.94 -2.30 -13.77
C PRO A 50 -4.92 -1.87 -14.84
N THR A 51 -5.02 -2.46 -16.03
CA THR A 51 -4.18 -2.11 -17.19
C THR A 51 -4.65 -0.84 -17.90
N SER A 52 -5.92 -0.49 -17.77
CA SER A 52 -6.47 0.75 -18.30
C SER A 52 -6.26 1.91 -17.32
N PRO A 53 -5.88 3.10 -17.82
CA PRO A 53 -5.87 4.29 -17.00
C PRO A 53 -7.30 4.56 -16.51
N PRO A 54 -7.45 5.12 -15.29
CA PRO A 54 -8.77 5.41 -14.76
C PRO A 54 -9.46 6.46 -15.64
N VAL A 55 -10.72 6.21 -15.99
CA VAL A 55 -11.53 7.14 -16.79
C VAL A 55 -11.79 8.40 -15.96
N PRO A 56 -11.54 9.61 -16.51
CA PRO A 56 -11.90 10.87 -15.87
C PRO A 56 -13.36 10.87 -15.41
N ASP A 57 -13.64 11.45 -14.24
CA ASP A 57 -15.00 11.64 -13.68
C ASP A 57 -15.78 10.36 -13.35
N SER A 58 -15.11 9.20 -13.34
CA SER A 58 -15.71 7.96 -12.85
C SER A 58 -16.15 8.07 -11.39
N SER A 59 -17.18 7.32 -11.00
CA SER A 59 -17.69 7.31 -9.62
C SER A 59 -16.61 6.95 -8.58
N LEU A 60 -15.59 6.18 -9.00
CA LEU A 60 -14.43 5.80 -8.20
C LEU A 60 -13.40 6.92 -8.01
N GLN A 61 -13.42 7.96 -8.85
CA GLN A 61 -12.51 9.11 -8.77
C GLN A 61 -13.07 10.29 -7.96
N ARG A 62 -14.35 10.28 -7.58
CA ARG A 62 -15.02 11.48 -7.02
C ARG A 62 -14.53 11.91 -5.63
N ASN A 63 -13.77 11.09 -4.92
CA ASN A 63 -13.38 11.40 -3.54
C ASN A 63 -11.87 11.26 -3.35
N ARG A 64 -11.10 12.32 -3.66
CA ARG A 64 -10.08 12.87 -2.72
C ARG A 64 -9.19 13.99 -3.25
N PHE A 65 -9.18 14.31 -4.54
CA PHE A 65 -8.33 15.40 -5.07
C PHE A 65 -9.09 16.51 -5.81
N ALA A 66 -10.43 16.51 -5.79
CA ALA A 66 -11.23 17.47 -6.54
C ALA A 66 -11.24 18.91 -5.97
N ARG A 67 -10.46 19.24 -4.93
CA ARG A 67 -10.36 20.63 -4.43
C ARG A 67 -8.97 20.96 -3.87
N ARG A 68 -8.24 21.80 -4.60
CA ARG A 68 -7.52 22.97 -4.08
C ARG A 68 -7.62 24.09 -5.10
#